data_AF-D2ZN33-F1
#
_entry.id   AF-D2ZN33-F1
#
_cell.length_a   1.000
_cell.length_b   1.000
_cell.length_c   1.000
_cell.angle_alpha   90.00
_cell.angle_beta   90.00
_cell.angle_gamma   90.00
#
_symmetry.space_group_name_H-M   'P 1'
#
loop_
_entity.id
_entity.type
_entity.pdbx_description
1 polymer ?
#
loop_
_entity_poly.entity_id
_entity_poly.type
_entity_poly.pdbx_seq_one_letter_code
_entity_poly.pdbx_strand_id
1 'polypeptide(L)'
;MKKSPVIGGFGMSLENINNKIQFNKENLKTIYLAGGCFWGVETYISRILGVYKTEVGYANGNTKNPTYEEVCNFDTKHAECVKVTYSPDFISLKELLEEFFKIIDPIAINRQGPDIGTQYRTGIYYTDIADKQIAEMFIKEKQLNYSKKIAVEVMPLTYFYPAETYHQKYLEKNPNGYCHVDLSKLPEIEESLEKLKIKENIRKLDPTEYEVTQNSATEIPFSGKIQ
;
A
#
# COMPACT_ATOMS: atom_id res chain seq x y z
N MET A 1 19.83 -36.06 28.46
CA MET A 1 20.39 -34.98 27.61
C MET A 1 19.73 -35.02 26.23
N LYS A 2 18.71 -34.21 26.00
CA LYS A 2 18.22 -33.85 24.67
C LYS A 2 17.99 -32.35 24.72
N LYS A 3 18.80 -31.60 23.96
CA LYS A 3 18.70 -30.15 23.83
C LYS A 3 17.40 -29.84 23.11
N SER A 4 16.52 -29.06 23.74
CA SER A 4 15.41 -28.39 23.05
C SER A 4 15.99 -27.49 21.96
N PRO A 5 15.36 -27.44 20.77
CA PRO A 5 15.71 -26.44 19.78
C PRO A 5 15.25 -25.08 20.32
N VAL A 6 16.19 -24.13 20.29
CA VAL A 6 15.95 -22.71 20.58
C VAL A 6 14.93 -22.21 19.57
N ILE A 7 13.73 -21.86 20.05
CA ILE A 7 12.75 -21.11 19.26
C ILE A 7 13.36 -19.71 19.11
N GLY A 8 13.91 -19.44 17.94
CA GLY A 8 14.40 -18.12 17.57
C GLY A 8 13.25 -17.12 17.67
N GLY A 9 13.37 -16.18 18.60
CA GLY A 9 12.46 -15.06 18.69
C GLY A 9 12.59 -14.21 17.43
N PHE A 10 11.54 -14.19 16.61
CA PHE A 10 11.31 -13.11 15.66
C PHE A 10 10.91 -11.86 16.45
N GLY A 11 11.90 -11.22 17.05
CA GLY A 11 11.82 -9.82 17.43
C GLY A 11 11.94 -8.97 16.17
N MET A 12 10.96 -9.03 15.27
CA MET A 12 10.79 -7.95 14.30
C MET A 12 10.51 -6.71 15.11
N SER A 13 11.44 -5.76 15.11
CA SER A 13 11.13 -4.39 15.47
C SER A 13 9.95 -3.94 14.63
N LEU A 14 8.76 -3.89 15.24
CA LEU A 14 7.49 -3.40 14.65
C LEU A 14 7.48 -1.87 14.53
N GLU A 15 8.64 -1.23 14.42
CA GLU A 15 8.71 0.22 14.33
C GLU A 15 8.22 0.65 12.94
N ASN A 16 7.07 1.32 12.90
CA ASN A 16 6.56 1.88 11.65
C ASN A 16 7.43 3.09 11.24
N ILE A 17 8.14 2.96 10.12
CA ILE A 17 9.03 4.00 9.59
C ILE A 17 8.34 5.35 9.40
N ASN A 18 7.04 5.34 9.12
CA ASN A 18 6.25 6.55 8.87
C ASN A 18 6.10 7.43 10.13
N ASN A 19 6.32 6.88 11.33
CA ASN A 19 6.35 7.67 12.56
C ASN A 19 7.55 8.64 12.63
N LYS A 20 8.58 8.43 11.81
CA LYS A 20 9.77 9.28 11.74
C LYS A 20 9.62 10.42 10.72
N ILE A 21 8.49 10.50 10.03
CA ILE A 21 8.26 11.42 8.91
C ILE A 21 7.33 12.56 9.34
N GLN A 22 7.71 13.78 8.99
CA GLN A 22 6.79 14.92 8.99
C GLN A 22 6.11 15.03 7.62
N PHE A 23 4.82 14.71 7.57
CA PHE A 23 4.02 14.78 6.34
C PHE A 23 3.49 16.20 6.09
N ASN A 24 3.59 16.66 4.84
CA ASN A 24 2.80 17.81 4.38
C ASN A 24 1.35 17.37 4.16
N LYS A 25 0.46 17.77 5.07
CA LYS A 25 -0.96 17.38 5.03
C LYS A 25 -1.72 17.96 3.83
N GLU A 26 -1.23 19.03 3.23
CA GLU A 26 -1.87 19.69 2.08
C GLU A 26 -1.61 18.95 0.76
N ASN A 27 -0.58 18.10 0.70
CA ASN A 27 -0.21 17.34 -0.51
C ASN A 27 -0.52 15.83 -0.38
N LEU A 28 -1.41 15.44 0.53
CA LEU A 28 -1.77 14.04 0.68
C LEU A 28 -2.71 13.59 -0.44
N LYS A 29 -2.45 12.40 -0.98
CA LYS A 29 -3.32 11.71 -1.94
C LYS A 29 -3.96 10.49 -1.30
N THR A 30 -5.06 10.02 -1.88
CA THR A 30 -5.80 8.85 -1.37
C THR A 30 -6.14 7.89 -2.49
N ILE A 31 -5.88 6.61 -2.26
CA ILE A 31 -6.28 5.49 -3.12
C ILE A 31 -6.94 4.39 -2.28
N TYR A 32 -7.74 3.54 -2.88
CA TYR A 32 -8.47 2.47 -2.20
C TYR A 32 -8.08 1.12 -2.82
N LEU A 33 -7.56 0.20 -2.01
CA LEU A 33 -6.99 -1.06 -2.46
C LEU A 33 -7.74 -2.24 -1.82
N ALA A 34 -8.35 -3.09 -2.66
CA ALA A 34 -8.97 -4.34 -2.25
C ALA A 34 -8.07 -5.50 -2.65
N GLY A 35 -7.69 -6.34 -1.70
CA GLY A 35 -6.65 -7.36 -1.91
C GLY A 35 -6.84 -8.61 -1.06
N GLY A 36 -8.08 -9.03 -0.84
CA GLY A 36 -8.41 -10.10 0.11
C GLY A 36 -8.71 -9.58 1.51
N CYS A 37 -8.53 -10.43 2.54
CA CYS A 37 -8.70 -10.02 3.93
C CYS A 37 -7.90 -8.74 4.25
N PHE A 38 -8.62 -7.67 4.58
CA PHE A 38 -8.02 -6.33 4.75
C PHE A 38 -7.06 -6.20 5.94
N TRP A 39 -7.01 -7.17 6.87
CA TRP A 39 -6.13 -7.14 8.04
C TRP A 39 -4.66 -7.24 7.66
N GLY A 40 -4.35 -8.20 6.78
CA GLY A 40 -3.00 -8.37 6.25
C GLY A 40 -2.61 -7.22 5.32
N VAL A 41 -3.54 -6.80 4.46
CA VAL A 41 -3.31 -5.70 3.51
C VAL A 41 -3.03 -4.39 4.25
N GLU A 42 -3.84 -4.03 5.25
CA GLU A 42 -3.63 -2.83 6.07
C GLU A 42 -2.27 -2.88 6.78
N THR A 43 -1.94 -4.01 7.38
CA THR A 43 -0.71 -4.18 8.15
C THR A 43 0.53 -4.05 7.27
N TYR A 44 0.49 -4.60 6.06
CA TYR A 44 1.57 -4.45 5.11
C TYR A 44 1.68 -3.00 4.61
N ILE A 45 0.58 -2.44 4.09
CA ILE A 45 0.57 -1.12 3.45
C ILE A 45 0.89 0.01 4.43
N SER A 46 0.39 -0.05 5.66
CA SER A 46 0.63 0.98 6.68
C SER A 46 2.12 1.16 7.05
N ARG A 47 2.97 0.17 6.72
CA ARG A 47 4.42 0.18 6.98
C ARG A 47 5.25 0.60 5.78
N ILE A 48 4.63 0.80 4.62
CA ILE A 48 5.33 1.29 3.43
C ILE A 48 5.69 2.77 3.62
N LEU A 49 6.95 3.11 3.37
CA LEU A 49 7.46 4.47 3.46
C LEU A 49 6.59 5.45 2.65
N GLY A 50 6.14 6.52 3.29
CA GLY A 50 5.30 7.54 2.66
C GLY A 50 3.80 7.33 2.82
N VAL A 51 3.36 6.23 3.43
CA VAL A 51 1.96 6.03 3.83
C VAL A 51 1.69 6.79 5.12
N TYR A 52 0.76 7.73 5.06
CA TYR A 52 0.38 8.60 6.18
C TYR A 52 -0.66 7.93 7.09
N LYS A 53 -1.69 7.33 6.49
CA LYS A 53 -2.80 6.72 7.23
C LYS A 53 -3.45 5.61 6.41
N THR A 54 -3.88 4.56 7.10
CA THR A 54 -4.77 3.53 6.57
C THR A 54 -6.09 3.50 7.33
N GLU A 55 -7.13 3.02 6.67
CA GLU A 55 -8.45 2.74 7.26
C GLU A 55 -9.10 1.60 6.49
N VAL A 56 -9.53 0.54 7.18
CA VAL A 56 -10.21 -0.59 6.55
C VAL A 56 -11.71 -0.36 6.43
N GLY A 57 -12.33 -0.90 5.40
CA GLY A 57 -13.75 -0.74 5.15
C GLY A 57 -14.26 -1.58 3.98
N TYR A 58 -15.49 -1.27 3.58
CA TYR A 58 -16.26 -1.97 2.57
C TYR A 58 -16.51 -1.03 1.39
N ALA A 59 -16.05 -1.41 0.21
CA ALA A 59 -16.08 -0.56 -0.98
C ALA A 59 -16.94 -1.16 -2.10
N ASN A 60 -17.59 -0.28 -2.88
CA ASN A 60 -18.23 -0.61 -4.16
C ASN A 60 -19.24 -1.79 -4.10
N GLY A 61 -20.03 -1.88 -3.03
CA GLY A 61 -21.19 -2.76 -2.95
C GLY A 61 -22.53 -2.09 -3.27
N ASN A 62 -23.61 -2.83 -3.12
CA ASN A 62 -24.98 -2.44 -3.49
C ASN A 62 -25.88 -2.05 -2.29
N THR A 63 -25.41 -2.24 -1.06
CA THR A 63 -26.10 -1.83 0.18
C THR A 63 -25.45 -0.62 0.82
N LYS A 64 -26.19 0.09 1.69
CA LYS A 64 -25.70 1.26 2.44
C LYS A 64 -25.28 0.85 3.84
N ASN A 65 -24.14 1.36 4.32
CA ASN A 65 -23.61 1.15 5.67
C ASN A 65 -23.64 -0.34 6.11
N PRO A 66 -23.02 -1.26 5.33
CA PRO A 66 -23.08 -2.67 5.66
C PRO A 66 -22.31 -2.98 6.95
N THR A 67 -22.76 -3.97 7.72
CA THR A 67 -21.95 -4.57 8.79
C THR A 67 -21.05 -5.66 8.23
N TYR A 68 -20.00 -6.05 8.96
CA TYR A 68 -19.16 -7.19 8.59
C TYR A 68 -19.99 -8.46 8.33
N GLU A 69 -20.97 -8.72 9.20
CA GLU A 69 -21.86 -9.88 9.09
C GLU A 69 -22.66 -9.85 7.79
N GLU A 70 -23.11 -8.67 7.37
CA GLU A 70 -23.83 -8.53 6.10
C GLU A 70 -22.90 -8.72 4.90
N VAL A 71 -21.67 -8.21 4.97
CA VAL A 71 -20.67 -8.40 3.90
C VAL A 71 -20.29 -9.86 3.74
N CYS A 72 -20.16 -10.61 4.83
CA CYS A 72 -19.78 -12.03 4.79
C CYS A 72 -20.94 -12.96 4.44
N ASN A 73 -22.16 -12.67 4.88
CA ASN A 73 -23.29 -13.61 4.81
C ASN A 73 -24.32 -13.27 3.72
N PHE A 74 -24.33 -12.05 3.19
CA PHE A 74 -25.31 -11.62 2.18
C PHE A 74 -24.63 -11.12 0.91
N ASP A 75 -25.43 -11.01 -0.16
CA ASP A 75 -24.95 -10.58 -1.48
C ASP A 75 -24.85 -9.04 -1.61
N THR A 76 -24.11 -8.43 -0.68
CA THR A 76 -23.94 -6.96 -0.62
C THR A 76 -22.96 -6.43 -1.66
N LYS A 77 -22.19 -7.33 -2.31
CA LYS A 77 -21.16 -7.04 -3.32
C LYS A 77 -20.03 -6.09 -2.88
N HIS A 78 -19.95 -5.70 -1.61
CA HIS A 78 -18.81 -4.90 -1.13
C HIS A 78 -17.52 -5.71 -1.22
N ALA A 79 -16.42 -5.05 -1.54
CA ALA A 79 -15.07 -5.58 -1.35
C ALA A 79 -14.53 -5.13 0.01
N GLU A 80 -13.86 -6.03 0.73
CA GLU A 80 -12.94 -5.62 1.77
C GLU A 80 -11.81 -4.78 1.16
N CYS A 81 -11.64 -3.58 1.70
CA CYS A 81 -10.83 -2.55 1.08
C CYS A 81 -10.06 -1.76 2.14
N VAL A 82 -8.85 -1.36 1.79
CA VAL A 82 -8.03 -0.44 2.57
C VAL A 82 -8.03 0.92 1.89
N LYS A 83 -8.51 1.95 2.57
CA LYS A 83 -8.28 3.34 2.19
C LYS A 83 -6.86 3.72 2.61
N VAL A 84 -6.06 4.15 1.65
CA VAL A 84 -4.65 4.49 1.85
C VAL A 84 -4.45 5.96 1.55
N THR A 85 -4.08 6.72 2.57
CA THR A 85 -3.64 8.11 2.43
C THR A 85 -2.12 8.14 2.46
N TYR A 86 -1.50 8.69 1.42
CA TYR A 86 -0.04 8.70 1.23
C TYR A 86 0.44 10.06 0.76
N SER A 87 1.75 10.32 0.90
CA SER A 87 2.40 11.53 0.41
C SER A 87 3.20 11.25 -0.86
N PRO A 88 2.86 11.90 -1.99
CA PRO A 88 3.63 11.83 -3.24
C PRO A 88 5.08 12.28 -3.09
N ASP A 89 5.39 13.08 -2.06
CA ASP A 89 6.75 13.52 -1.78
C ASP A 89 7.65 12.34 -1.37
N PHE A 90 7.07 11.25 -0.86
CA PHE A 90 7.77 10.07 -0.38
C PHE A 90 7.51 8.83 -1.23
N ILE A 91 6.30 8.64 -1.75
CA ILE A 91 5.96 7.48 -2.58
C ILE A 91 4.99 7.87 -3.69
N SER A 92 5.33 7.51 -4.93
CA SER A 92 4.44 7.66 -6.08
C SER A 92 3.32 6.62 -6.04
N LEU A 93 2.22 6.89 -6.74
CA LEU A 93 1.14 5.91 -6.88
C LEU A 93 1.64 4.61 -7.52
N LYS A 94 2.51 4.69 -8.53
CA LYS A 94 3.10 3.51 -9.18
C LYS A 94 3.88 2.65 -8.17
N GLU A 95 4.74 3.25 -7.36
CA GLU A 95 5.49 2.52 -6.32
C GLU A 95 4.57 1.91 -5.26
N LEU A 96 3.51 2.61 -4.85
CA LEU A 96 2.52 2.05 -3.93
C LEU A 96 1.78 0.84 -4.54
N LEU A 97 1.44 0.90 -5.83
CA LEU A 97 0.84 -0.22 -6.54
C LEU A 97 1.81 -1.39 -6.73
N GLU A 98 3.11 -1.15 -6.89
CA GLU A 98 4.15 -2.20 -6.86
C GLU A 98 4.13 -2.93 -5.51
N GLU A 99 4.13 -2.20 -4.40
CA GLU A 99 4.08 -2.79 -3.06
C GLU A 99 2.81 -3.61 -2.85
N PHE A 100 1.66 -3.09 -3.30
CA PHE A 100 0.40 -3.82 -3.27
C PHE A 100 0.43 -5.10 -4.11
N PHE A 101 1.04 -5.09 -5.29
CA PHE A 101 1.13 -6.26 -6.17
C PHE A 101 2.02 -7.37 -5.63
N LYS A 102 2.96 -7.08 -4.73
CA LYS A 102 3.77 -8.11 -4.06
C LYS A 102 2.96 -9.02 -3.16
N ILE A 103 1.82 -8.54 -2.64
CA ILE A 103 1.05 -9.22 -1.60
C ILE A 103 -0.27 -9.84 -2.07
N ILE A 104 -0.63 -9.68 -3.34
CA ILE A 104 -1.83 -10.28 -3.93
C ILE A 104 -1.49 -11.33 -4.99
N ASP A 105 -2.43 -12.23 -5.25
CA ASP A 105 -2.53 -12.99 -6.50
C ASP A 105 -3.38 -12.19 -7.50
N PRO A 106 -2.77 -11.56 -8.52
CA PRO A 106 -3.49 -10.66 -9.42
C PRO A 106 -4.35 -11.39 -10.47
N ILE A 107 -4.24 -12.72 -10.60
CA ILE A 107 -5.04 -13.51 -11.57
C ILE A 107 -6.17 -14.29 -10.88
N ALA A 108 -6.19 -14.33 -9.55
CA ALA A 108 -7.26 -14.96 -8.79
C ALA A 108 -8.55 -14.12 -8.85
N ILE A 109 -9.67 -14.80 -9.11
CA ILE A 109 -11.00 -14.19 -9.19
C ILE A 109 -11.72 -14.46 -7.88
N ASN A 110 -12.20 -13.40 -7.20
CA ASN A 110 -12.98 -13.48 -5.96
C ASN A 110 -12.32 -14.36 -4.87
N ARG A 111 -10.99 -14.27 -4.76
CA ARG A 111 -10.19 -15.09 -3.85
C ARG A 111 -8.81 -14.47 -3.62
N GLN A 112 -8.31 -14.58 -2.39
CA GLN A 112 -6.90 -14.40 -2.05
C GLN A 112 -6.49 -15.44 -0.99
N GLY A 113 -5.47 -16.25 -1.27
CA GLY A 113 -5.08 -17.34 -0.37
C GLY A 113 -6.24 -18.30 -0.06
N PRO A 114 -6.57 -18.57 1.22
CA PRO A 114 -7.72 -19.39 1.59
C PRO A 114 -9.04 -18.59 1.68
N ASP A 115 -9.00 -17.26 1.56
CA ASP A 115 -10.18 -16.39 1.64
C ASP A 115 -10.92 -16.38 0.30
N ILE A 116 -12.16 -16.89 0.25
CA ILE A 116 -12.95 -17.08 -0.97
C ILE A 116 -14.28 -16.32 -0.86
N GLY A 117 -14.60 -15.51 -1.87
CA GLY A 117 -15.83 -14.72 -1.93
C GLY A 117 -15.63 -13.39 -2.68
N THR A 118 -16.73 -12.79 -3.12
CA THR A 118 -16.70 -11.50 -3.84
C THR A 118 -16.15 -10.34 -3.01
N GLN A 119 -16.23 -10.47 -1.68
CA GLN A 119 -15.63 -9.54 -0.73
C GLN A 119 -14.10 -9.58 -0.75
N TYR A 120 -13.49 -10.69 -1.20
CA TYR A 120 -12.05 -10.87 -1.31
C TYR A 120 -11.52 -10.68 -2.74
N ARG A 121 -12.33 -10.08 -3.63
CA ARG A 121 -11.87 -9.72 -4.97
C ARG A 121 -10.76 -8.67 -4.90
N THR A 122 -9.93 -8.64 -5.94
CA THR A 122 -8.86 -7.65 -6.06
C THR A 122 -9.32 -6.43 -6.84
N GLY A 123 -9.01 -5.24 -6.36
CA GLY A 123 -9.44 -3.99 -6.99
C GLY A 123 -8.62 -2.77 -6.58
N ILE A 124 -8.53 -1.82 -7.50
CA ILE A 124 -7.95 -0.49 -7.30
C ILE A 124 -9.06 0.52 -7.56
N TYR A 125 -9.49 1.23 -6.52
CA TYR A 125 -10.55 2.23 -6.62
C TYR A 125 -9.99 3.64 -6.46
N TYR A 126 -10.30 4.50 -7.42
CA TYR A 126 -9.81 5.87 -7.49
C TYR A 126 -10.92 6.88 -7.29
N THR A 127 -10.58 8.04 -6.72
CA THR A 127 -11.45 9.23 -6.69
C THR A 127 -10.99 10.31 -7.67
N ASP A 128 -9.71 10.31 -8.06
CA ASP A 128 -9.14 11.22 -9.05
C ASP A 128 -8.96 10.50 -10.40
N ILE A 129 -9.27 11.19 -11.50
CA ILE A 129 -9.09 10.67 -12.87
C ILE A 129 -7.62 10.54 -13.27
N ALA A 130 -6.72 11.32 -12.66
CA ALA A 130 -5.28 11.17 -12.89
C ALA A 130 -4.77 9.81 -12.37
N ASP A 131 -5.31 9.36 -11.23
CA ASP A 131 -4.95 8.07 -10.63
C ASP A 131 -5.47 6.89 -11.46
N LYS A 132 -6.62 7.06 -12.14
CA LYS A 132 -7.13 6.07 -13.11
C LYS A 132 -6.09 5.74 -14.17
N GLN A 133 -5.52 6.77 -14.82
CA GLN A 133 -4.58 6.57 -15.92
C GLN A 133 -3.34 5.82 -15.44
N ILE A 134 -2.80 6.20 -14.27
CA ILE A 134 -1.65 5.53 -13.66
C ILE A 134 -1.98 4.07 -13.35
N ALA A 135 -3.14 3.79 -12.74
CA ALA A 135 -3.56 2.43 -12.41
C ALA A 135 -3.79 1.56 -13.66
N GLU A 136 -4.48 2.06 -14.68
CA GLU A 136 -4.71 1.32 -15.93
C GLU A 136 -3.40 1.02 -16.67
N MET A 137 -2.49 2.00 -16.75
CA MET A 137 -1.16 1.80 -17.32
C MET A 137 -0.35 0.78 -16.53
N PHE A 138 -0.40 0.85 -15.21
CA PHE A 138 0.27 -0.10 -14.32
C PHE A 138 -0.23 -1.53 -14.54
N ILE A 139 -1.55 -1.75 -14.60
CA ILE A 139 -2.13 -3.08 -14.88
C ILE A 139 -1.69 -3.58 -16.26
N LYS A 140 -1.69 -2.70 -17.27
CA LYS A 140 -1.25 -3.05 -18.62
C LYS A 140 0.23 -3.47 -18.68
N GLU A 141 1.09 -2.76 -17.95
CA GLU A 141 2.51 -3.09 -17.80
C GLU A 141 2.68 -4.45 -17.10
N LYS A 142 1.97 -4.69 -16.00
CA LYS A 142 2.03 -5.95 -15.26
C LYS A 142 1.52 -7.14 -16.04
N GLN A 143 0.47 -6.95 -16.85
CA GLN A 143 -0.11 -8.01 -17.67
C GLN A 143 0.92 -8.71 -18.57
N LEU A 144 1.98 -8.00 -19.01
CA LEU A 144 3.04 -8.58 -19.82
C LEU A 144 3.79 -9.74 -19.13
N ASN A 145 3.76 -9.78 -17.80
CA ASN A 145 4.39 -10.82 -16.99
C ASN A 145 3.46 -12.00 -16.66
N TYR A 146 2.19 -11.96 -17.10
CA TYR A 146 1.19 -12.98 -16.82
C TYR A 146 0.56 -13.50 -18.12
N SER A 147 0.56 -14.83 -18.29
CA SER A 147 -0.15 -15.47 -19.41
C SER A 147 -1.68 -15.44 -19.23
N LYS A 148 -2.14 -15.49 -17.98
CA LYS A 148 -3.55 -15.32 -17.63
C LYS A 148 -3.87 -13.84 -17.49
N LYS A 149 -5.11 -13.47 -17.85
CA LYS A 149 -5.60 -12.10 -17.67
C LYS A 149 -5.60 -11.74 -16.17
N ILE A 150 -5.04 -10.59 -15.84
CA ILE A 150 -5.13 -9.99 -14.51
C ILE A 150 -6.61 -9.71 -14.20
N ALA A 151 -7.06 -10.19 -13.04
CA ALA A 151 -8.42 -10.07 -12.54
C ALA A 151 -8.66 -8.79 -11.72
N VAL A 152 -7.59 -8.07 -11.35
CA VAL A 152 -7.65 -6.82 -10.59
C VAL A 152 -8.48 -5.79 -11.35
N GLU A 153 -9.60 -5.37 -10.76
CA GLU A 153 -10.46 -4.33 -11.35
C GLU A 153 -9.91 -2.92 -11.09
N VAL A 154 -10.05 -2.02 -12.07
CA VAL A 154 -9.72 -0.60 -11.91
C VAL A 154 -10.99 0.20 -12.14
N MET A 155 -11.57 0.75 -11.08
CA MET A 155 -12.90 1.36 -11.12
C MET A 155 -12.96 2.66 -10.30
N PRO A 156 -13.87 3.59 -10.63
CA PRO A 156 -14.11 4.71 -9.74
C PRO A 156 -14.64 4.21 -8.39
N LEU A 157 -14.25 4.87 -7.30
CA LEU A 157 -14.87 4.64 -6.00
C LEU A 157 -16.30 5.21 -6.02
N THR A 158 -17.27 4.36 -5.72
CA THR A 158 -18.68 4.76 -5.60
C THR A 158 -19.03 5.08 -4.15
N TYR A 159 -18.75 4.14 -3.25
CA TYR A 159 -18.93 4.27 -1.81
C TYR A 159 -17.82 3.55 -1.06
N PHE A 160 -17.47 4.09 0.10
CA PHE A 160 -16.60 3.45 1.09
C PHE A 160 -17.24 3.60 2.46
N TYR A 161 -17.51 2.48 3.12
CA TYR A 161 -18.03 2.42 4.48
C TYR A 161 -16.92 1.94 5.41
N PRO A 162 -16.46 2.76 6.38
CA PRO A 162 -15.49 2.31 7.36
C PRO A 162 -15.99 1.06 8.09
N ALA A 163 -15.12 0.06 8.22
CA ALA A 163 -15.42 -1.12 9.02
C ALA A 163 -15.37 -0.78 10.51
N GLU A 164 -15.97 -1.66 11.31
CA GLU A 164 -16.06 -1.54 12.76
C GLU A 164 -14.67 -1.37 13.40
N THR A 165 -14.63 -0.71 14.56
CA THR A 165 -13.38 -0.33 15.23
C THR A 165 -12.50 -1.51 15.62
N TYR A 166 -13.07 -2.71 15.77
CA TYR A 166 -12.31 -3.92 16.07
C TYR A 166 -11.53 -4.45 14.85
N HIS A 167 -11.95 -4.13 13.61
CA HIS A 167 -11.21 -4.47 12.40
C HIS A 167 -10.06 -3.50 12.10
N GLN A 168 -10.16 -2.25 12.54
CA GLN A 168 -9.12 -1.25 12.35
C GLN A 168 -7.83 -1.66 13.07
N LYS A 169 -6.70 -1.73 12.36
CA LYS A 169 -5.39 -2.12 12.91
C LYS A 169 -5.42 -3.47 13.62
N TYR A 170 -6.16 -4.42 13.05
CA TYR A 170 -6.44 -5.71 13.69
C TYR A 170 -5.18 -6.44 14.15
N LEU A 171 -4.14 -6.55 13.31
CA LEU A 171 -2.90 -7.26 13.66
C LEU A 171 -1.97 -6.46 14.58
N GLU A 172 -2.14 -5.14 14.71
CA GLU A 172 -1.46 -4.38 15.78
C GLU A 172 -2.06 -4.76 17.15
N LYS A 173 -3.38 -4.94 17.21
CA LYS A 173 -4.11 -5.34 18.43
C LYS A 173 -3.97 -6.84 18.72
N ASN A 174 -3.86 -7.65 17.67
CA ASN A 174 -3.80 -9.11 17.72
C ASN A 174 -2.60 -9.62 16.91
N PRO A 175 -1.36 -9.57 17.45
CA PRO A 175 -0.15 -9.90 16.68
C PRO A 175 -0.11 -11.33 16.12
N ASN A 176 -0.80 -12.27 16.77
CA ASN A 176 -0.93 -13.66 16.32
C ASN A 176 -2.26 -13.92 15.59
N GLY A 177 -2.96 -12.85 15.17
CA GLY A 177 -4.21 -12.93 14.42
C GLY A 177 -4.01 -13.52 13.03
N TYR A 178 -5.12 -13.86 12.38
CA TYR A 178 -5.11 -14.40 11.04
C TYR A 178 -4.55 -13.40 10.01
N CYS A 179 -3.65 -13.86 9.14
CA CYS A 179 -3.07 -13.08 8.06
C CYS A 179 -2.65 -14.01 6.91
N HIS A 180 -3.28 -13.86 5.73
CA HIS A 180 -2.82 -14.58 4.52
C HIS A 180 -1.68 -13.86 3.80
N VAL A 181 -1.48 -12.57 4.09
CA VAL A 181 -0.41 -11.76 3.50
C VAL A 181 0.94 -12.15 4.10
N ASP A 182 1.91 -12.39 3.22
CA ASP A 182 3.29 -12.64 3.61
C ASP A 182 4.00 -11.34 4.01
N LEU A 183 4.01 -11.05 5.32
CA LEU A 183 4.65 -9.86 5.88
C LEU A 183 6.18 -9.89 5.79
N SER A 184 6.81 -11.01 5.42
CA SER A 184 8.27 -11.05 5.18
C SER A 184 8.70 -10.26 3.95
N LYS A 185 7.75 -9.92 3.06
CA LYS A 185 7.97 -9.09 1.87
C LYS A 185 8.10 -7.60 2.19
N LEU A 186 7.86 -7.20 3.44
CA LEU A 186 8.04 -5.82 3.85
C LEU A 186 9.50 -5.39 3.61
N PRO A 187 9.74 -4.18 3.11
CA PRO A 187 11.08 -3.63 3.02
C PRO A 187 11.75 -3.62 4.40
N GLU A 188 13.05 -3.89 4.42
CA GLU A 188 13.84 -3.76 5.66
C GLU A 188 13.80 -2.30 6.14
N ILE A 189 13.86 -2.12 7.47
CA ILE A 189 13.79 -0.78 8.08
C ILE A 189 15.00 0.05 7.65
N GLU A 190 16.18 -0.57 7.57
CA GLU A 190 17.42 0.04 7.13
C GLU A 190 17.32 0.58 5.70
N GLU A 191 16.77 -0.21 4.77
CA GLU A 191 16.53 0.21 3.38
C GLU A 191 15.55 1.40 3.34
N SER A 192 14.50 1.34 4.15
CA SER A 192 13.49 2.41 4.24
C SER A 192 14.08 3.70 4.82
N LEU A 193 14.97 3.60 5.81
CA LEU A 193 15.70 4.73 6.40
C LEU A 193 16.67 5.35 5.39
N GLU A 194 17.35 4.53 4.59
CA GLU A 194 18.24 5.02 3.53
C GLU A 194 17.45 5.78 2.45
N LYS A 195 16.33 5.22 1.99
CA LYS A 195 15.41 5.91 1.07
C LYS A 195 14.91 7.22 1.63
N LEU A 196 14.53 7.25 2.91
CA LEU A 196 14.10 8.47 3.59
C LEU A 196 15.20 9.53 3.57
N LYS A 197 16.43 9.18 3.96
CA LYS A 197 17.59 10.10 3.94
C LYS A 197 17.86 10.66 2.56
N ILE A 198 17.81 9.81 1.52
CA ILE A 198 17.99 10.25 0.14
C ILE A 198 16.92 11.27 -0.24
N LYS A 199 15.64 10.98 0.04
CA LYS A 199 14.54 11.91 -0.27
C LYS A 199 14.64 13.22 0.50
N GLU A 200 15.04 13.19 1.77
CA GLU A 200 15.28 14.39 2.56
C GLU A 200 16.45 15.23 2.01
N ASN A 201 17.52 14.59 1.54
CA ASN A 201 18.65 15.29 0.93
C ASN A 201 18.25 15.92 -0.40
N ILE A 202 17.51 15.21 -1.26
CA ILE A 202 17.01 15.75 -2.54
C ILE A 202 16.15 17.00 -2.32
N ARG A 203 15.32 17.03 -1.27
CA ARG A 203 14.49 18.19 -0.94
C ARG A 203 15.26 19.41 -0.45
N LYS A 204 16.51 19.23 -0.02
CA LYS A 204 17.39 20.32 0.44
C LYS A 204 18.28 20.88 -0.68
N LEU A 205 18.30 20.23 -1.85
CA LEU A 205 19.08 20.68 -2.99
C LEU A 205 18.56 22.05 -3.47
N ASP A 206 19.48 22.93 -3.84
CA ASP A 206 19.11 24.13 -4.56
C ASP A 206 18.64 23.80 -6.00
N PRO A 207 17.97 24.73 -6.70
CA PRO A 207 17.43 24.44 -8.02
C PRO A 207 18.47 23.92 -9.02
N THR A 208 19.71 24.42 -8.95
CA THR A 208 20.79 23.99 -9.85
C THR A 208 21.24 22.57 -9.50
N GLU A 209 21.45 22.29 -8.22
CA GLU A 209 21.82 20.96 -7.73
C GLU A 209 20.74 19.91 -8.05
N TYR A 210 19.47 20.29 -7.94
CA TYR A 210 18.34 19.43 -8.31
C TYR A 210 18.35 19.12 -9.80
N GLU A 211 18.47 20.14 -10.67
CA GLU A 211 18.51 19.95 -12.12
C GLU A 211 19.69 19.08 -12.56
N VAL A 212 20.87 19.30 -11.98
CA VAL A 212 22.07 18.51 -12.30
C VAL A 212 21.91 17.06 -11.87
N THR A 213 21.45 16.81 -10.65
CA THR A 213 21.42 15.45 -10.09
C THR A 213 20.20 14.64 -10.51
N GLN A 214 19.03 15.28 -10.69
CA GLN A 214 17.76 14.59 -10.97
C GLN A 214 17.36 14.65 -12.45
N ASN A 215 17.73 15.72 -13.17
CA ASN A 215 17.35 15.93 -14.57
C ASN A 215 18.53 15.83 -15.55
N SER A 216 19.71 15.41 -15.08
CA SER A 216 20.94 15.30 -15.88
C SER A 216 21.35 16.62 -16.55
N ALA A 217 21.01 17.76 -15.95
CA ALA A 217 21.50 19.06 -16.41
C ALA A 217 23.01 19.21 -16.15
N THR A 218 23.64 20.18 -16.79
CA THR A 218 25.03 20.56 -16.51
C THR A 218 25.04 21.97 -15.93
N GLU A 219 25.76 22.17 -14.83
CA GLU A 219 25.92 23.50 -14.24
C GLU A 219 26.71 24.45 -15.16
N ILE A 220 26.57 25.75 -14.92
CA ILE A 220 27.31 26.74 -15.70
C ILE A 220 28.81 26.61 -15.34
N PRO A 221 29.74 26.64 -16.32
CA PRO A 221 31.16 26.58 -16.01
C PRO A 221 31.60 27.64 -14.99
N PHE A 222 32.38 27.22 -14.00
CA PHE A 222 32.90 28.06 -12.89
C PHE A 222 31.85 28.63 -11.93
N SER A 223 30.59 28.15 -11.94
CA SER A 223 29.55 28.61 -11.01
C SER A 223 29.35 27.70 -9.79
N GLY A 224 29.98 26.53 -9.74
CA GLY A 224 29.82 25.55 -8.66
C GLY A 224 30.41 26.02 -7.32
N LYS A 225 29.82 25.56 -6.21
CA LYS A 225 30.25 25.88 -4.83
C LYS A 225 31.51 25.12 -4.38
N ILE A 226 32.04 24.22 -5.20
CA ILE A 226 33.24 23.43 -4.91
C ILE A 226 34.46 24.22 -5.43
N GLN A 227 35.04 25.07 -4.58
CA GLN A 227 36.35 25.70 -4.78
C GLN A 227 37.35 25.18 -3.75
#